data_AF-A0A7Y2F734-F1
#
_entry.id   AF-A0A7Y2F734-F1
#
_cell.length_a   1.000
_cell.length_b   1.000
_cell.length_c   1.000
_cell.angle_alpha   90.00
_cell.angle_beta   90.00
_cell.angle_gamma   90.00
#
_symmetry.space_group_name_H-M   'P 1'
#
loop_
_entity.id
_entity.type
_entity.pdbx_description
1 polymer ?
#
loop_
_entity_poly.entity_id
_entity_poly.type
_entity_poly.pdbx_seq_one_letter_code
_entity_poly.pdbx_strand_id
1 'polypeptide(L)'
;MKPDSPVDINPYAPSLIEAEDQSKPIGKPRRDTVGAGNLIWTTIGGVSLSGGVFGLGVVVFGAIGTLAFRGGQGVPSGGDVVFLFIPALMAFAFGMLIASVLAFVIVPVFYLAVVKTNRRDHVYRWTGGRVRIFGGICGFMTGWISIALISSFDPMALAFALIPGAVGLIVTMIVLNPMAKRADRAQQIAADSIGAKSIGAKSIGGDSIVAQSPNRTGSPLVGDLDDSLAPDSPRHATRPAKIDR
;
A
#
# COMPACT_ATOMS: atom_id res chain seq x y z
N MET A 1 39.50 -47.02 -33.40
CA MET A 1 40.31 -47.00 -32.17
C MET A 1 39.48 -46.36 -31.07
N LYS A 2 39.05 -47.13 -30.07
CA LYS A 2 38.43 -46.61 -28.84
C LYS A 2 39.56 -46.43 -27.80
N PRO A 3 39.66 -45.29 -27.11
CA PRO A 3 40.49 -45.21 -25.92
C PRO A 3 39.71 -45.79 -24.74
N ASP A 4 40.12 -46.98 -24.31
CA ASP A 4 39.79 -47.55 -23.00
C ASP A 4 40.88 -47.11 -22.02
N SER A 5 40.60 -46.10 -21.20
CA SER A 5 41.29 -45.95 -19.92
C SER A 5 40.28 -45.49 -18.88
N PRO A 6 40.03 -46.27 -17.81
CA PRO A 6 39.26 -45.78 -16.68
C PRO A 6 40.05 -44.63 -16.04
N VAL A 7 39.40 -43.47 -15.95
CA VAL A 7 39.95 -42.29 -15.29
C VAL A 7 40.19 -42.65 -13.83
N ASP A 8 41.45 -42.60 -13.41
CA ASP A 8 41.90 -42.85 -12.05
C ASP A 8 41.47 -41.65 -11.17
N ILE A 9 40.33 -41.79 -10.49
CA ILE A 9 39.76 -40.74 -9.64
C ILE A 9 40.54 -40.73 -8.33
N ASN A 10 41.31 -39.67 -8.12
CA ASN A 10 42.05 -39.43 -6.88
C ASN A 10 41.09 -39.41 -5.67
N PRO A 11 41.22 -40.36 -4.70
CA PRO A 11 40.30 -40.48 -3.56
C PRO A 11 40.44 -39.37 -2.51
N TYR A 12 41.46 -38.53 -2.62
CA TYR A 12 41.68 -37.38 -1.72
C TYR A 12 41.50 -36.03 -2.43
N ALA A 13 41.09 -36.01 -3.70
CA ALA A 13 40.59 -34.78 -4.29
C ALA A 13 39.24 -34.47 -3.63
N PRO A 14 39.03 -33.29 -3.01
CA PRO A 14 37.71 -32.88 -2.57
C PRO A 14 36.84 -32.81 -3.81
N SER A 15 36.06 -33.86 -4.05
CA SER A 15 35.07 -33.87 -5.11
C SER A 15 34.11 -32.72 -4.80
N LEU A 16 34.16 -31.69 -5.65
CA LEU A 16 33.04 -30.81 -5.88
C LEU A 16 31.85 -31.70 -6.30
N ILE A 17 31.19 -32.29 -5.31
CA ILE A 17 29.83 -32.79 -5.40
C ILE A 17 28.96 -31.52 -5.32
N GLU A 18 29.11 -30.69 -6.34
CA GLU A 18 28.10 -29.77 -6.81
C GLU A 18 27.48 -30.46 -8.01
N ALA A 19 26.33 -31.10 -7.83
CA ALA A 19 25.24 -31.27 -8.81
C ALA A 19 24.43 -32.55 -8.59
N GLU A 20 23.90 -32.77 -7.39
CA GLU A 20 22.61 -33.42 -7.17
C GLU A 20 22.26 -33.22 -5.67
N ASP A 21 20.99 -32.97 -5.35
CA ASP A 21 20.48 -32.66 -3.99
C ASP A 21 20.66 -31.25 -3.39
N GLN A 22 20.71 -30.21 -4.21
CA GLN A 22 20.08 -28.92 -3.83
C GLN A 22 19.00 -28.47 -4.81
N SER A 23 18.16 -29.41 -5.23
CA SER A 23 16.76 -29.12 -5.55
C SER A 23 15.95 -28.91 -4.25
N LYS A 24 16.50 -28.15 -3.28
CA LYS A 24 15.63 -27.46 -2.32
C LYS A 24 14.77 -26.57 -3.20
N PRO A 25 13.45 -26.81 -3.31
CA PRO A 25 12.62 -26.04 -4.21
C PRO A 25 12.85 -24.58 -3.87
N ILE A 26 13.34 -23.82 -4.87
CA ILE A 26 13.33 -22.36 -4.93
C ILE A 26 12.10 -21.93 -4.15
N GLY A 27 12.35 -21.42 -2.95
CA GLY A 27 11.37 -21.39 -1.87
C GLY A 27 10.03 -20.94 -2.43
N LYS A 28 8.99 -21.80 -2.25
CA LYS A 28 7.60 -21.48 -2.59
C LYS A 28 7.39 -19.98 -2.35
N PRO A 29 6.93 -19.19 -3.34
CA PRO A 29 6.83 -17.74 -3.21
C PRO A 29 6.19 -17.46 -1.86
N ARG A 30 6.99 -16.89 -0.95
CA ARG A 30 6.66 -16.78 0.46
C ARG A 30 5.29 -16.12 0.51
N ARG A 31 4.33 -16.78 1.17
CA ARG A 31 2.91 -16.42 1.33
C ARG A 31 2.66 -15.04 1.98
N ASP A 32 3.66 -14.16 1.99
CA ASP A 32 3.63 -12.81 2.54
C ASP A 32 3.31 -11.75 1.47
N THR A 33 3.10 -12.16 0.21
CA THR A 33 2.47 -11.29 -0.77
C THR A 33 1.00 -11.12 -0.39
N VAL A 34 0.62 -9.88 -0.10
CA VAL A 34 -0.76 -9.51 0.21
C VAL A 34 -1.66 -10.00 -0.92
N GLY A 35 -2.40 -11.08 -0.67
CA GLY A 35 -3.26 -11.69 -1.68
C GLY A 35 -4.31 -10.68 -2.14
N ALA A 36 -4.46 -10.53 -3.45
CA ALA A 36 -5.43 -9.60 -4.05
C ALA A 36 -6.85 -9.79 -3.50
N GLY A 37 -7.28 -11.04 -3.34
CA GLY A 37 -8.59 -11.35 -2.74
C GLY A 37 -8.71 -10.84 -1.32
N ASN A 38 -7.66 -11.00 -0.49
CA ASN A 38 -7.66 -10.50 0.88
C ASN A 38 -7.77 -8.97 0.90
N LEU A 39 -7.07 -8.27 -0.01
CA LEU A 39 -7.14 -6.81 -0.12
C LEU A 39 -8.55 -6.32 -0.46
N ILE A 40 -9.22 -6.99 -1.40
CA ILE A 40 -10.59 -6.65 -1.79
C ILE A 40 -11.54 -6.83 -0.59
N TRP A 41 -11.49 -7.99 0.07
CA TRP A 41 -12.37 -8.28 1.21
C TRP A 41 -12.12 -7.36 2.41
N THR A 42 -10.86 -7.07 2.75
CA THR A 42 -10.54 -6.14 3.84
C THR A 42 -10.96 -4.71 3.50
N THR A 43 -10.85 -4.31 2.24
CA THR A 43 -11.33 -3.00 1.78
C THR A 43 -12.85 -2.92 1.89
N ILE A 44 -13.59 -3.92 1.41
CA ILE A 44 -15.05 -3.99 1.56
C ILE A 44 -15.44 -3.92 3.03
N GLY A 45 -14.78 -4.69 3.90
CA GLY A 45 -15.02 -4.64 5.35
C GLY A 45 -14.75 -3.27 5.95
N GLY A 46 -13.65 -2.62 5.57
CA GLY A 46 -13.32 -1.27 6.02
C GLY A 46 -14.30 -0.20 5.55
N VAL A 47 -14.76 -0.29 4.31
CA VAL A 47 -15.78 0.62 3.74
C VAL A 47 -17.11 0.41 4.46
N SER A 48 -17.51 -0.84 4.68
CA SER A 48 -18.74 -1.19 5.39
C SER A 48 -18.71 -0.63 6.82
N LEU A 49 -17.61 -0.84 7.54
CA LEU A 49 -17.43 -0.28 8.88
C LEU A 49 -17.51 1.25 8.88
N SER A 50 -16.94 1.92 7.86
CA SER A 50 -17.01 3.38 7.74
C SER A 50 -18.44 3.89 7.57
N GLY A 51 -19.29 3.16 6.82
CA GLY A 51 -20.70 3.49 6.68
C GLY A 51 -21.45 3.38 8.00
N GLY A 52 -21.16 2.35 8.80
CA GLY A 52 -21.73 2.20 10.14
C GLY A 52 -21.30 3.34 11.07
N VAL A 53 -20.00 3.66 11.12
CA VAL A 53 -19.45 4.76 11.94
C VAL A 53 -20.08 6.09 11.54
N PHE A 54 -20.26 6.35 10.24
CA PHE A 54 -20.95 7.54 9.76
C PHE A 54 -22.40 7.58 10.23
N GLY A 55 -23.16 6.49 10.07
CA GLY A 55 -24.54 6.38 10.52
C GLY A 55 -24.70 6.65 12.02
N LEU A 56 -23.79 6.12 12.84
CA LEU A 56 -23.74 6.40 14.28
C LEU A 56 -23.45 7.90 14.55
N GLY A 57 -22.51 8.49 13.81
CA GLY A 57 -22.19 9.91 13.90
C GLY A 57 -23.40 10.81 13.60
N VAL A 58 -24.22 10.45 12.61
CA VAL A 58 -25.45 11.19 12.26
C VAL A 58 -26.44 11.18 13.43
N VAL A 59 -26.65 10.03 14.08
CA VAL A 59 -27.56 9.93 15.23
C VAL A 59 -27.04 10.75 16.41
N VAL A 60 -25.75 10.66 16.72
CA VAL A 60 -25.13 11.42 17.82
C VAL A 60 -25.22 12.92 17.56
N PHE A 61 -24.91 13.35 16.33
CA PHE A 61 -24.98 14.77 15.97
C PHE A 61 -26.42 15.28 15.99
N GLY A 62 -27.38 14.48 15.49
CA GLY A 62 -28.80 14.79 15.58
C GLY A 62 -29.28 14.93 17.03
N ALA A 63 -28.88 14.00 17.91
CA ALA A 63 -29.22 14.05 19.34
C ALA A 63 -28.66 15.31 20.00
N ILE A 64 -27.37 15.61 19.79
CA ILE A 64 -26.74 16.84 20.31
C ILE A 64 -27.44 18.09 19.77
N GLY A 65 -27.77 18.13 18.48
CA GLY A 65 -28.52 19.22 17.88
C GLY A 65 -29.87 19.42 18.55
N THR A 66 -30.66 18.35 18.72
CA THR A 66 -31.97 18.43 19.39
C THR A 66 -31.87 18.92 20.83
N LEU A 67 -30.84 18.49 21.58
CA LEU A 67 -30.57 18.94 22.95
C LEU A 67 -30.21 20.43 22.99
N ALA A 68 -29.37 20.89 22.06
CA ALA A 68 -28.94 22.29 21.96
C ALA A 68 -30.12 23.22 21.60
N PHE A 69 -31.00 22.81 20.67
CA PHE A 69 -32.15 23.62 20.26
C PHE A 69 -33.33 23.59 21.25
N ARG A 70 -33.46 22.56 22.09
CA ARG A 70 -34.48 22.49 23.14
C ARG A 70 -34.16 23.32 24.40
N GLY A 71 -33.10 24.12 24.39
CA GLY A 71 -32.83 25.09 25.45
C GLY A 71 -32.45 24.48 26.80
N GLY A 72 -31.88 23.26 26.83
CA GLY A 72 -31.37 22.63 28.05
C GLY A 72 -32.42 22.21 29.08
N GLN A 73 -33.72 22.30 28.76
CA GLN A 73 -34.80 21.85 29.65
C GLN A 73 -34.97 20.33 29.54
N GLY A 74 -34.13 19.62 30.28
CA GLY A 74 -34.22 18.17 30.45
C GLY A 74 -32.87 17.52 30.21
N VAL A 75 -32.09 17.35 31.28
CA VAL A 75 -31.03 16.34 31.28
C VAL A 75 -31.73 15.01 30.97
N PRO A 76 -31.33 14.29 29.91
CA PRO A 76 -31.96 13.01 29.57
C PRO A 76 -31.91 12.13 30.82
N SER A 77 -33.09 11.69 31.24
CA SER A 77 -33.19 10.70 32.31
C SER A 77 -32.44 9.45 31.87
N GLY A 78 -32.00 8.59 32.81
CA GLY A 78 -31.27 7.36 32.45
C GLY A 78 -32.00 6.48 31.41
N GLY A 79 -33.33 6.59 31.32
CA GLY A 79 -34.14 5.95 30.28
C GLY A 79 -33.98 6.57 28.88
N ASP A 80 -33.82 7.89 28.76
CA ASP A 80 -33.68 8.60 27.48
C ASP A 80 -32.38 8.24 26.75
N VAL A 81 -31.32 7.90 27.51
CA VAL A 81 -30.05 7.43 26.94
C VAL A 81 -30.20 6.03 26.34
N VAL A 82 -31.00 5.16 26.96
CA VAL A 82 -31.32 3.82 26.40
C VAL A 82 -32.15 3.96 25.12
N PHE A 83 -33.05 4.95 25.06
CA PHE A 83 -33.80 5.26 23.84
C PHE A 83 -32.94 5.75 22.68
N LEU A 84 -31.73 6.29 22.93
CA LEU A 84 -30.76 6.63 21.88
C LEU A 84 -29.99 5.43 21.34
N PHE A 85 -29.93 4.33 22.09
CA PHE A 85 -29.15 3.15 21.70
C PHE A 85 -29.76 2.42 20.50
N ILE A 86 -31.09 2.23 20.50
CA ILE A 86 -31.81 1.56 19.40
C ILE A 86 -31.63 2.30 18.07
N PRO A 87 -31.90 3.62 17.95
CA PRO A 87 -31.71 4.32 16.69
C PRO A 87 -30.22 4.39 16.30
N ALA A 88 -29.29 4.48 17.25
CA ALA A 88 -27.86 4.43 16.95
C ALA A 88 -27.43 3.08 16.36
N LEU A 89 -27.90 1.97 16.94
CA LEU A 89 -27.64 0.62 16.44
C LEU A 89 -28.25 0.42 15.05
N MET A 90 -29.48 0.87 14.85
CA MET A 90 -30.16 0.80 13.54
C MET A 90 -29.42 1.65 12.51
N ALA A 91 -29.05 2.89 12.82
CA ALA A 91 -28.31 3.75 11.91
C ALA A 91 -26.93 3.17 11.57
N PHE A 92 -26.24 2.55 12.55
CA PHE A 92 -25.01 1.83 12.31
C PHE A 92 -25.23 0.64 11.36
N ALA A 93 -26.25 -0.19 11.60
CA ALA A 93 -26.56 -1.35 10.76
C ALA A 93 -26.95 -0.96 9.33
N PHE A 94 -27.83 0.04 9.17
CA PHE A 94 -28.20 0.57 7.85
C PHE A 94 -27.03 1.23 7.14
N GLY A 95 -26.22 2.01 7.87
CA GLY A 95 -25.00 2.61 7.33
C GLY A 95 -24.02 1.56 6.82
N MET A 96 -23.80 0.48 7.58
CA MET A 96 -22.99 -0.65 7.12
C MET A 96 -23.58 -1.33 5.89
N LEU A 97 -24.89 -1.58 5.87
CA LEU A 97 -25.57 -2.29 4.78
C LEU A 97 -25.49 -1.50 3.47
N ILE A 98 -25.82 -0.21 3.49
CA ILE A 98 -25.76 0.66 2.31
C ILE A 98 -24.32 0.75 1.78
N ALA A 99 -23.35 0.97 2.67
CA ALA A 99 -21.95 1.02 2.29
C ALA A 99 -21.44 -0.33 1.74
N SER A 100 -21.90 -1.45 2.30
CA SER A 100 -21.54 -2.80 1.82
C SER A 100 -21.99 -3.01 0.38
N VAL A 101 -23.26 -2.72 0.07
CA VAL A 101 -23.85 -2.91 -1.26
C VAL A 101 -23.06 -2.12 -2.31
N LEU A 102 -22.73 -0.85 -2.02
CA LEU A 102 -21.94 -0.02 -2.93
C LEU A 102 -20.48 -0.50 -3.01
N ALA A 103 -19.87 -0.90 -1.89
CA ALA A 103 -18.49 -1.41 -1.86
C ALA A 103 -18.32 -2.67 -2.72
N PHE A 104 -19.31 -3.56 -2.76
CA PHE A 104 -19.30 -4.76 -3.61
C PHE A 104 -19.20 -4.44 -5.10
N VAL A 105 -19.66 -3.26 -5.53
CA VAL A 105 -19.55 -2.82 -6.92
C VAL A 105 -18.30 -1.97 -7.14
N ILE A 106 -18.07 -0.98 -6.27
CA ILE A 106 -16.99 0.00 -6.42
C ILE A 106 -15.62 -0.66 -6.27
N VAL A 107 -15.41 -1.47 -5.22
CA VAL A 107 -14.08 -2.04 -4.92
C VAL A 107 -13.57 -2.95 -6.05
N PRO A 108 -14.36 -3.90 -6.60
CA PRO A 108 -13.90 -4.70 -7.74
C PRO A 108 -13.65 -3.88 -9.00
N VAL A 109 -14.50 -2.89 -9.30
CA VAL A 109 -14.32 -2.02 -10.47
C VAL A 109 -13.03 -1.22 -10.36
N PHE A 110 -12.75 -0.61 -9.21
CA PHE A 110 -11.49 0.11 -8.97
C PHE A 110 -10.29 -0.82 -8.97
N TYR A 111 -10.42 -2.02 -8.40
CA TYR A 111 -9.36 -3.02 -8.44
C TYR A 111 -9.01 -3.40 -9.88
N LEU A 112 -10.00 -3.68 -10.72
CA LEU A 112 -9.80 -3.98 -12.15
C LEU A 112 -9.19 -2.79 -12.89
N ALA A 113 -9.63 -1.56 -12.60
CA ALA A 113 -9.05 -0.35 -13.19
C ALA A 113 -7.56 -0.21 -12.84
N VAL A 114 -7.19 -0.38 -11.58
CA VAL A 114 -5.79 -0.32 -11.12
C VAL A 114 -4.96 -1.43 -11.77
N VAL A 115 -5.48 -2.67 -11.79
CA VAL A 115 -4.79 -3.81 -12.39
C VAL A 115 -4.58 -3.60 -13.89
N LYS A 116 -5.59 -3.10 -14.61
CA LYS A 116 -5.52 -2.84 -16.06
C LYS A 116 -4.51 -1.74 -16.39
N THR A 117 -4.52 -0.64 -15.64
CA THR A 117 -3.60 0.49 -15.84
C THR A 117 -2.15 0.09 -15.56
N ASN A 118 -1.92 -0.77 -14.56
CA ASN A 118 -0.57 -1.22 -14.17
C ASN A 118 -0.06 -2.46 -14.93
N ARG A 119 -0.73 -2.93 -15.99
CA ARG A 119 -0.25 -4.07 -16.80
C ARG A 119 1.12 -3.86 -17.46
N ARG A 120 1.62 -2.62 -17.49
CA ARG A 120 2.91 -2.28 -18.10
C ARG A 120 4.11 -2.62 -17.21
N ASP A 121 3.91 -2.75 -15.90
CA ASP A 121 4.98 -3.11 -14.98
C ASP A 121 4.84 -4.59 -14.61
N HIS A 122 5.71 -5.44 -15.15
CA HIS A 122 5.72 -6.90 -14.96
C HIS A 122 5.86 -7.39 -13.50
N VAL A 123 5.91 -6.48 -12.53
CA VAL A 123 6.04 -6.78 -11.10
C VAL A 123 4.86 -6.14 -10.37
N TYR A 124 3.73 -6.87 -10.28
CA TYR A 124 2.58 -6.53 -9.44
C TYR A 124 2.95 -6.59 -7.95
N ARG A 125 3.69 -5.59 -7.47
CA ARG A 125 3.98 -5.42 -6.05
C ARG A 125 3.06 -4.34 -5.49
N TRP A 126 2.06 -4.79 -4.74
CA TRP A 126 1.29 -3.91 -3.85
C TRP A 126 2.24 -3.36 -2.79
N THR A 127 2.49 -2.06 -2.81
CA THR A 127 3.22 -1.33 -1.76
C THR A 127 2.20 -0.89 -0.69
N GLY A 128 2.65 -0.65 0.54
CA GLY A 128 1.77 -0.16 1.60
C GLY A 128 1.13 1.19 1.25
N GLY A 129 1.87 2.07 0.58
CA GLY A 129 1.35 3.32 0.03
C GLY A 129 0.21 3.09 -0.97
N ARG A 130 0.38 2.17 -1.93
CA ARG A 130 -0.67 1.84 -2.92
C ARG A 130 -1.91 1.23 -2.27
N VAL A 131 -1.73 0.37 -1.26
CA VAL A 131 -2.85 -0.23 -0.50
C VAL A 131 -3.67 0.85 0.21
N ARG A 132 -3.01 1.81 0.87
CA ARG A 132 -3.69 2.92 1.56
C ARG A 132 -4.43 3.83 0.59
N ILE A 133 -3.81 4.20 -0.54
CA ILE A 133 -4.43 5.04 -1.55
C ILE A 133 -5.63 4.33 -2.18
N PHE A 134 -5.48 3.06 -2.56
CA PHE A 134 -6.57 2.26 -3.11
C PHE A 134 -7.77 2.20 -2.16
N GLY A 135 -7.51 1.86 -0.90
CA GLY A 135 -8.53 1.81 0.13
C GLY A 135 -9.21 3.16 0.36
N GLY A 136 -8.42 4.23 0.48
CA GLY A 136 -8.91 5.58 0.69
C GLY A 136 -9.79 6.08 -0.45
N ILE A 137 -9.41 5.82 -1.71
CA ILE A 137 -10.22 6.17 -2.89
C ILE A 137 -11.53 5.36 -2.88
N CYS A 138 -11.47 4.06 -2.62
CA CYS A 138 -12.68 3.23 -2.57
C CYS A 138 -13.63 3.68 -1.45
N GLY A 139 -13.10 3.98 -0.26
CA GLY A 139 -13.87 4.53 0.86
C GLY A 139 -14.49 5.88 0.53
N PHE A 140 -13.70 6.78 -0.04
CA PHE A 140 -14.18 8.10 -0.44
C PHE A 140 -15.31 8.01 -1.47
N MET A 141 -15.08 7.27 -2.55
CA MET A 141 -16.06 7.12 -3.62
C MET A 141 -17.33 6.44 -3.11
N THR A 142 -17.22 5.42 -2.26
CA THR A 142 -18.40 4.74 -1.72
C THR A 142 -19.24 5.68 -0.84
N GLY A 143 -18.59 6.44 0.06
CA GLY A 143 -19.28 7.42 0.89
C GLY A 143 -19.91 8.55 0.07
N TRP A 144 -19.18 9.10 -0.89
CA TRP A 144 -19.67 10.18 -1.75
C TRP A 144 -20.82 9.73 -2.67
N ILE A 145 -20.68 8.59 -3.35
CA ILE A 145 -21.70 8.03 -4.24
C ILE A 145 -22.98 7.71 -3.47
N SER A 146 -22.88 7.22 -2.24
CA SER A 146 -24.06 6.87 -1.44
C SER A 146 -25.02 8.05 -1.26
N ILE A 147 -24.51 9.25 -1.02
CA ILE A 147 -25.32 10.46 -0.91
C ILE A 147 -25.69 11.01 -2.28
N ALA A 148 -24.75 11.01 -3.23
CA ALA A 148 -24.99 11.52 -4.59
C ALA A 148 -26.16 10.82 -5.29
N LEU A 149 -26.27 9.49 -5.12
CA LEU A 149 -27.37 8.71 -5.68
C LEU A 149 -28.71 9.06 -5.02
N ILE A 150 -28.74 9.20 -3.69
CA ILE A 150 -29.96 9.57 -2.95
C ILE A 150 -30.43 10.97 -3.34
N SER A 151 -29.50 11.90 -3.54
CA SER A 151 -29.79 13.30 -3.86
C SER A 151 -29.96 13.57 -5.35
N SER A 152 -29.98 12.53 -6.20
CA SER A 152 -30.06 12.68 -7.66
C SER A 152 -29.04 13.67 -8.24
N PHE A 153 -27.82 13.70 -7.68
CA PHE A 153 -26.73 14.59 -8.07
C PHE A 153 -27.01 16.10 -7.95
N ASP A 154 -27.89 16.51 -7.03
CA ASP A 154 -28.04 17.93 -6.68
C ASP A 154 -26.69 18.55 -6.21
N PRO A 155 -26.23 19.67 -6.80
CA PRO A 155 -24.92 20.26 -6.49
C PRO A 155 -24.69 20.59 -5.01
N MET A 156 -25.72 21.07 -4.31
CA MET A 156 -25.61 21.37 -2.88
C MET A 156 -25.44 20.09 -2.06
N ALA A 157 -26.25 19.07 -2.36
CA ALA A 157 -26.10 17.76 -1.73
C ALA A 157 -24.74 17.09 -2.04
N LEU A 158 -24.19 17.29 -3.23
CA LEU A 158 -22.85 16.79 -3.59
C LEU A 158 -21.74 17.43 -2.75
N ALA A 159 -21.87 18.71 -2.38
CA ALA A 159 -20.93 19.36 -1.45
C ALA A 159 -21.00 18.71 -0.06
N PHE A 160 -22.20 18.40 0.43
CA PHE A 160 -22.37 17.69 1.70
C PHE A 160 -21.93 16.22 1.63
N ALA A 161 -22.02 15.58 0.45
CA ALA A 161 -21.54 14.22 0.22
C ALA A 161 -20.02 14.05 0.42
N LEU A 162 -19.26 15.16 0.41
CA LEU A 162 -17.83 15.14 0.76
C LEU A 162 -17.58 14.69 2.20
N ILE A 163 -18.52 14.93 3.12
CA ILE A 163 -18.39 14.56 4.53
C ILE A 163 -18.34 13.03 4.69
N PRO A 164 -19.36 12.24 4.26
CA PRO A 164 -19.27 10.79 4.31
C PRO A 164 -18.14 10.24 3.44
N GLY A 165 -17.79 10.89 2.33
CA GLY A 165 -16.59 10.54 1.55
C GLY A 165 -15.31 10.65 2.39
N ALA A 166 -15.10 11.76 3.10
CA ALA A 166 -13.93 11.96 3.96
C ALA A 166 -13.88 10.95 5.12
N VAL A 167 -15.03 10.68 5.77
CA VAL A 167 -15.12 9.63 6.80
C VAL A 167 -14.75 8.26 6.23
N GLY A 168 -15.27 7.92 5.04
CA GLY A 168 -14.94 6.70 4.32
C GLY A 168 -13.45 6.59 4.05
N LEU A 169 -12.81 7.65 3.56
CA LEU A 169 -11.37 7.70 3.30
C LEU A 169 -10.56 7.44 4.57
N ILE A 170 -10.85 8.15 5.66
CA ILE A 170 -10.06 8.07 6.89
C ILE A 170 -10.20 6.69 7.53
N VAL A 171 -11.44 6.19 7.69
CA VAL A 171 -11.70 4.91 8.34
C VAL A 171 -11.10 3.76 7.54
N THR A 172 -11.26 3.75 6.21
CA THR A 172 -10.67 2.69 5.37
C THR A 172 -9.15 2.69 5.41
N MET A 173 -8.51 3.87 5.41
CA MET A 173 -7.05 3.97 5.56
C MET A 173 -6.57 3.42 6.91
N ILE A 174 -7.31 3.68 7.99
CA ILE A 174 -6.99 3.17 9.33
C ILE A 174 -7.10 1.63 9.33
N VAL A 175 -8.21 1.09 8.81
CA VAL A 175 -8.47 -0.36 8.75
C VAL A 175 -7.41 -1.09 7.91
N LEU A 176 -6.95 -0.49 6.82
CA LEU A 176 -5.96 -1.10 5.92
C LEU A 176 -4.51 -0.87 6.36
N ASN A 177 -4.27 -0.03 7.36
CA ASN A 177 -2.92 0.28 7.84
C ASN A 177 -2.10 -0.96 8.27
N PRO A 178 -2.65 -1.96 8.97
CA PRO A 178 -1.93 -3.19 9.29
C PRO A 178 -1.52 -3.98 8.05
N MET A 179 -2.37 -4.00 7.02
CA MET A 179 -2.11 -4.68 5.75
C MET A 179 -1.04 -3.95 4.94
N ALA A 180 -1.09 -2.61 4.92
CA ALA A 180 -0.08 -1.78 4.31
C ALA A 180 1.31 -1.99 4.95
N LYS A 181 1.38 -2.01 6.29
CA LYS A 181 2.64 -2.31 7.01
C LYS A 181 3.19 -3.70 6.69
N ARG A 182 2.32 -4.70 6.50
CA ARG A 182 2.73 -6.05 6.08
C ARG A 182 3.29 -6.05 4.65
N ALA A 183 2.65 -5.32 3.73
CA ALA A 183 3.14 -5.16 2.37
C ALA A 183 4.54 -4.51 2.33
N ASP A 184 4.75 -3.44 3.12
CA ASP A 184 6.04 -2.75 3.19
C ASP A 184 7.15 -3.67 3.76
N ARG A 185 6.85 -4.42 4.83
CA ARG A 185 7.81 -5.41 5.39
C ARG A 185 8.15 -6.50 4.39
N ALA A 186 7.18 -7.02 3.65
CA ALA A 186 7.43 -8.05 2.64
C ALA A 186 8.34 -7.52 1.52
N GLN A 187 8.22 -6.24 1.16
CA GLN A 187 9.08 -5.60 0.17
C GLN A 187 10.50 -5.35 0.68
N GLN A 188 10.65 -4.91 1.94
CA GLN A 188 11.97 -4.75 2.57
C GLN A 188 12.72 -6.07 2.61
N ILE A 189 12.09 -7.15 3.08
CA ILE A 189 12.71 -8.49 3.10
C ILE A 189 13.11 -8.95 1.69
N ALA A 190 12.26 -8.67 0.69
CA ALA A 190 12.58 -9.00 -0.70
C ALA A 190 13.79 -8.20 -1.21
N ALA A 191 13.90 -6.91 -0.88
CA ALA A 191 15.03 -6.08 -1.24
C ALA A 191 16.33 -6.56 -0.56
N ASP A 192 16.28 -6.86 0.74
CA ASP A 192 17.44 -7.34 1.51
C ASP A 192 17.94 -8.68 0.97
N SER A 193 17.05 -9.59 0.56
CA SER A 193 17.42 -10.89 -0.02
C SER A 193 18.13 -10.78 -1.37
N ILE A 194 17.84 -9.73 -2.16
CA ILE A 194 18.51 -9.46 -3.44
C ILE A 194 19.87 -8.82 -3.17
N GLY A 195 19.94 -7.87 -2.22
CA GLY A 195 21.20 -7.27 -1.78
C GLY A 195 22.20 -8.30 -1.25
N ALA A 196 21.74 -9.19 -0.37
CA ALA A 196 22.57 -10.27 0.19
C ALA A 196 23.10 -11.24 -0.87
N LYS A 197 22.29 -11.59 -1.88
CA LYS A 197 22.74 -12.41 -3.02
C LYS A 197 23.77 -11.71 -3.90
N SER A 198 23.64 -10.40 -4.09
CA SER A 198 24.62 -9.62 -4.87
C SER A 198 25.97 -9.49 -4.16
N ILE A 199 25.98 -9.42 -2.82
CA ILE A 199 27.21 -9.33 -2.02
C ILE A 199 27.90 -10.69 -1.94
N GLY A 200 27.15 -11.79 -1.74
CA GLY A 200 27.72 -13.14 -1.73
C GLY A 200 28.28 -13.58 -3.09
N ALA A 201 27.67 -13.17 -4.20
CA ALA A 201 28.21 -13.42 -5.54
C ALA A 201 29.49 -12.61 -5.82
N LYS A 202 29.65 -11.44 -5.19
CA LYS A 202 30.83 -10.58 -5.37
C LYS A 202 32.00 -10.98 -4.45
N SER A 203 31.75 -11.64 -3.32
CA SER A 203 32.80 -12.10 -2.41
C SER A 203 33.42 -13.46 -2.79
N ILE A 204 32.76 -14.26 -3.64
CA ILE A 204 33.29 -15.56 -4.08
C ILE A 204 34.19 -15.42 -5.33
N GLY A 205 34.12 -14.29 -6.05
CA GLY A 205 34.97 -14.00 -7.22
C GLY A 205 36.24 -13.18 -6.95
N GLY A 206 36.62 -12.96 -5.69
CA GLY A 206 37.66 -11.98 -5.31
C GLY A 206 39.05 -12.53 -4.96
N ASP A 207 39.20 -13.83 -4.67
CA ASP A 207 40.45 -14.39 -4.14
C ASP A 207 41.04 -15.46 -5.07
N SER A 208 41.49 -15.05 -6.26
CA SER A 208 42.56 -15.75 -6.99
C SER A 208 42.96 -14.95 -8.23
N ILE A 209 43.92 -14.05 -8.05
CA ILE A 209 45.09 -13.77 -8.91
C ILE A 209 45.71 -12.50 -8.30
N VAL A 210 46.48 -12.69 -7.22
CA VAL A 210 47.55 -11.77 -6.86
C VAL A 210 48.82 -12.60 -6.92
N ALA A 211 49.25 -12.84 -8.16
CA ALA A 211 50.63 -13.23 -8.42
C ALA A 211 51.50 -11.99 -8.15
N GLN A 212 52.47 -12.18 -7.27
CA GLN A 212 53.50 -11.22 -6.89
C GLN A 212 54.14 -10.54 -8.10
N SER A 213 54.26 -9.22 -8.05
CA SER A 213 55.37 -8.51 -8.67
C SER A 213 55.87 -7.45 -7.69
N PRO A 214 57.10 -7.57 -7.15
CA PRO A 214 57.70 -6.49 -6.38
C PRO A 214 58.32 -5.45 -7.32
N ASN A 215 58.67 -4.30 -6.76
CA ASN A 215 59.38 -3.17 -7.37
C ASN A 215 58.58 -2.24 -8.30
N ARG A 216 58.20 -1.05 -7.78
CA ARG A 216 59.00 0.15 -8.07
C ARG A 216 58.68 1.32 -7.12
N THR A 217 59.74 1.75 -6.47
CA THR A 217 60.00 3.04 -5.84
C THR A 217 59.62 4.23 -6.74
N GLY A 218 59.02 5.26 -6.14
CA GLY A 218 58.79 6.56 -6.79
C GLY A 218 57.78 7.42 -6.03
N SER A 219 58.28 8.20 -5.07
CA SER A 219 57.57 9.26 -4.34
C SER A 219 57.58 10.58 -5.17
N PRO A 220 57.13 11.73 -4.64
CA PRO A 220 55.78 12.32 -4.71
C PRO A 220 55.77 13.62 -5.55
N LEU A 221 54.60 14.22 -5.85
CA LEU A 221 54.39 15.65 -6.16
C LEU A 221 52.87 15.91 -6.18
N VAL A 222 52.31 16.63 -5.20
CA VAL A 222 52.02 18.08 -5.20
C VAL A 222 50.95 18.47 -6.23
N GLY A 223 49.84 19.05 -5.72
CA GLY A 223 48.82 19.68 -6.55
C GLY A 223 47.54 19.97 -5.78
N ASP A 224 47.62 20.89 -4.80
CA ASP A 224 46.48 21.71 -4.40
C ASP A 224 45.87 22.36 -5.65
N LEU A 225 44.54 22.40 -5.77
CA LEU A 225 43.87 23.60 -6.26
C LEU A 225 42.38 23.57 -5.92
N ASP A 226 42.01 24.68 -5.30
CA ASP A 226 40.72 25.15 -4.81
C ASP A 226 39.61 25.24 -5.87
N ASP A 227 38.46 25.64 -5.34
CA ASP A 227 37.49 26.50 -6.00
C ASP A 227 36.61 25.83 -7.05
N SER A 228 35.34 26.16 -7.22
CA SER A 228 34.34 27.01 -6.56
C SER A 228 33.12 26.91 -7.50
N LEU A 229 32.01 27.54 -7.13
CA LEU A 229 30.87 27.87 -8.02
C LEU A 229 29.86 26.74 -8.33
N ALA A 230 28.83 26.70 -7.48
CA ALA A 230 27.45 26.82 -7.98
C ALA A 230 27.30 28.19 -8.70
N PRO A 231 26.38 28.41 -9.68
CA PRO A 231 24.95 28.35 -9.39
C PRO A 231 23.99 28.09 -10.59
N ASP A 232 22.71 28.06 -10.23
CA ASP A 232 21.55 28.55 -11.00
C ASP A 232 21.08 27.89 -12.29
N SER A 233 19.80 27.46 -12.27
CA SER A 233 18.68 27.91 -13.16
C SER A 233 17.69 26.77 -13.47
N PRO A 234 16.47 27.03 -13.97
CA PRO A 234 15.52 28.10 -13.63
C PRO A 234 14.08 27.57 -13.37
N ARG A 235 13.27 28.44 -12.76
CA ARG A 235 11.80 28.33 -12.63
C ARG A 235 11.14 28.20 -14.01
N HIS A 236 10.31 27.17 -14.22
CA HIS A 236 9.39 27.14 -15.35
C HIS A 236 8.00 27.64 -14.97
N ALA A 237 7.57 28.59 -15.78
CA ALA A 237 6.39 29.41 -15.67
C ALA A 237 5.07 28.65 -15.90
N THR A 238 4.07 29.13 -15.17
CA THR A 238 2.63 28.99 -15.33
C THR A 238 2.16 29.34 -16.75
N ARG A 239 1.23 28.55 -17.29
CA ARG A 239 0.41 28.89 -18.46
C ARG A 239 -1.07 28.74 -18.09
N PRO A 240 -1.88 29.82 -18.07
CA PRO A 240 -3.33 29.68 -17.99
C PRO A 240 -3.90 29.35 -19.37
N ALA A 241 -4.75 28.33 -19.44
CA ALA A 241 -5.53 28.01 -20.63
C ALA A 241 -6.78 28.89 -20.68
N LYS A 242 -6.90 29.59 -21.80
CA LYS A 242 -8.03 30.37 -22.29
C LYS A 242 -9.17 29.40 -22.63
N ILE A 243 -10.37 29.61 -22.10
CA ILE A 243 -11.60 28.99 -22.63
C ILE A 243 -12.44 30.13 -23.21
N ASP A 244 -12.54 30.13 -24.54
CA ASP A 244 -13.45 30.95 -25.31
C ASP A 244 -14.77 30.18 -25.48
N ARG A 245 -15.88 30.88 -25.18
CA ARG A 245 -17.29 30.67 -25.58
C ARG A 245 -18.03 29.43 -25.08
#